data_AF-A0A917PLD7-F1
#
_entry.id   AF-A0A917PLD7-F1
#
_cell.length_a   1.000
_cell.length_b   1.000
_cell.length_c   1.000
_cell.angle_alpha   90.00
_cell.angle_beta   90.00
_cell.angle_gamma   90.00
#
_symmetry.space_group_name_H-M   'P 1'
#
loop_
_entity.id
_entity.type
_entity.pdbx_description
1 polymer ?
#
loop_
_entity_poly.entity_id
_entity_poly.type
_entity_poly.pdbx_seq_one_letter_code
_entity_poly.pdbx_strand_id
1 'polypeptide(L)'
;MSAFLKQLINKKLKQLSPDELLHYAHQYNFSISRKQAEDITTYLKQHPIEPFDPEYRARMFKEIAHITDKETADKARSLFQGIIKSYGLEGFF
;
A
#
# COMPACT_ATOMS: atom_id res chain seq x y z
N MET A 1 -18.56 7.20 9.76
CA MET A 1 -17.31 7.32 8.98
C MET A 1 -17.65 7.86 7.60
N SER A 2 -16.92 8.85 7.07
CA SER A 2 -17.17 9.38 5.73
C SER A 2 -16.78 8.34 4.67
N ALA A 3 -17.76 7.59 4.15
CA ALA A 3 -17.59 6.63 3.06
C ALA A 3 -16.82 7.21 1.86
N PHE A 4 -16.95 8.53 1.66
CA PHE A 4 -16.21 9.31 0.68
C PHE A 4 -14.68 9.17 0.80
N LEU A 5 -14.13 9.25 2.02
CA LEU A 5 -12.68 9.18 2.24
C LEU A 5 -12.14 7.79 1.89
N LYS A 6 -12.89 6.74 2.28
CA LYS A 6 -12.57 5.35 1.93
C LYS A 6 -12.56 5.14 0.40
N GLN A 7 -13.56 5.65 -0.30
CA GLN A 7 -13.63 5.53 -1.76
C GLN A 7 -12.52 6.32 -2.48
N LEU A 8 -12.17 7.51 -1.99
CA LEU A 8 -11.08 8.31 -2.53
C LEU A 8 -9.75 7.53 -2.45
N ILE A 9 -9.50 6.90 -1.31
CA ILE A 9 -8.25 6.18 -1.06
C ILE A 9 -8.19 4.87 -1.83
N ASN A 10 -9.30 4.14 -1.89
CA ASN A 10 -9.38 2.95 -2.74
C ASN A 10 -9.11 3.30 -4.20
N LYS A 11 -9.63 4.43 -4.70
CA LYS A 11 -9.31 4.92 -6.04
C LYS A 11 -7.83 5.29 -6.18
N LYS A 12 -7.26 6.03 -5.22
CA LYS A 12 -5.85 6.43 -5.23
C LYS A 12 -4.90 5.23 -5.21
N LEU A 13 -5.15 4.24 -4.35
CA LEU A 13 -4.34 3.03 -4.28
C LEU A 13 -4.48 2.16 -5.53
N LYS A 14 -5.67 2.07 -6.14
CA LYS A 14 -5.84 1.37 -7.44
C LYS A 14 -5.16 2.08 -8.60
N GLN A 15 -5.08 3.41 -8.56
CA GLN A 15 -4.40 4.21 -9.58
C GLN A 15 -2.91 4.38 -9.31
N LEU A 16 -2.41 3.87 -8.18
CA LEU A 16 -1.02 3.98 -7.79
C LEU A 16 -0.13 3.31 -8.83
N SER A 17 0.88 4.04 -9.27
CA SER A 17 1.87 3.58 -10.25
C SER A 17 3.13 3.06 -9.57
N PRO A 18 3.88 2.13 -10.21
CA PRO A 18 5.14 1.63 -9.66
C PRO A 18 6.13 2.76 -9.37
N ASP A 19 6.19 3.76 -10.24
CA ASP A 19 7.02 4.95 -10.07
C ASP A 19 6.60 5.81 -8.86
N GLU A 20 5.30 5.94 -8.59
CA GLU A 20 4.82 6.62 -7.37
C GLU A 20 5.25 5.84 -6.12
N LEU A 21 5.15 4.50 -6.16
CA LEU A 21 5.61 3.61 -5.10
C LEU A 21 7.12 3.77 -4.82
N LEU A 22 7.93 3.86 -5.88
CA LEU A 22 9.37 4.13 -5.77
C LEU A 22 9.64 5.52 -5.17
N HIS A 23 8.86 6.53 -5.58
CA HIS A 23 9.00 7.89 -5.06
C HIS A 23 8.64 7.97 -3.56
N TYR A 24 7.55 7.30 -3.16
CA TYR A 24 7.18 7.18 -1.75
C TYR A 24 8.24 6.40 -0.98
N ALA A 25 8.75 5.30 -1.51
CA ALA A 25 9.81 4.53 -0.86
C ALA A 25 11.01 5.43 -0.51
N HIS A 26 11.49 6.20 -1.51
CA HIS A 26 12.57 7.15 -1.32
C HIS A 26 12.23 8.23 -0.27
N GLN A 27 11.00 8.76 -0.29
CA GLN A 27 10.55 9.78 0.67
C GLN A 27 10.48 9.26 2.11
N TYR A 28 10.23 7.97 2.31
CA TYR A 28 10.16 7.31 3.62
C TYR A 28 11.47 6.62 4.01
N ASN A 29 12.59 6.95 3.35
CA ASN A 29 13.92 6.40 3.66
C ASN A 29 14.05 4.87 3.47
N PHE A 30 13.29 4.28 2.55
CA PHE A 30 13.50 2.89 2.14
C PHE A 30 13.61 2.73 0.62
N SER A 31 14.16 1.62 0.17
CA SER A 31 14.35 1.35 -1.26
C SER A 31 13.69 0.03 -1.62
N ILE A 32 12.80 0.09 -2.60
CA ILE A 32 12.18 -1.07 -3.25
C ILE A 32 12.69 -1.15 -4.68
N SER A 33 12.77 -2.37 -5.23
CA SER A 33 13.08 -2.57 -6.65
C SER A 33 11.87 -2.21 -7.52
N ARG A 34 12.12 -1.86 -8.79
CA ARG A 34 11.04 -1.61 -9.77
C ARG A 34 10.09 -2.80 -9.87
N LYS A 35 10.64 -4.02 -9.91
CA LYS A 35 9.83 -5.26 -9.90
C LYS A 35 8.92 -5.34 -8.68
N GLN A 36 9.44 -5.06 -7.49
CA GLN A 36 8.66 -5.07 -6.25
C GLN A 36 7.52 -4.05 -6.31
N ALA A 37 7.78 -2.85 -6.84
CA ALA A 37 6.74 -1.84 -7.04
C ALA A 37 5.68 -2.26 -8.07
N GLU A 38 6.09 -2.91 -9.17
CA GLU A 38 5.18 -3.46 -10.18
C GLU A 38 4.31 -4.58 -9.61
N ASP A 39 4.88 -5.50 -8.84
CA ASP A 39 4.12 -6.59 -8.21
C ASP A 39 3.10 -6.06 -7.19
N ILE A 40 3.52 -5.10 -6.35
CA ILE A 40 2.62 -4.45 -5.38
C ILE A 40 1.49 -3.72 -6.12
N THR A 41 1.79 -2.88 -7.11
CA THR A 41 0.73 -2.16 -7.85
C THR A 41 -0.20 -3.08 -8.62
N THR A 42 0.32 -4.16 -9.20
CA THR A 42 -0.46 -5.16 -9.92
C THR A 42 -1.44 -5.85 -8.97
N TYR A 43 -0.97 -6.24 -7.79
CA TYR A 43 -1.81 -6.80 -6.75
C TYR A 43 -2.90 -5.81 -6.30
N LEU A 44 -2.55 -4.54 -6.07
CA LEU A 44 -3.50 -3.49 -5.67
C LEU A 44 -4.56 -3.19 -6.75
N LYS A 45 -4.21 -3.34 -8.03
CA LYS A 45 -5.14 -3.15 -9.14
C LYS A 45 -6.12 -4.32 -9.29
N GLN A 46 -5.63 -5.55 -9.12
CA GLN A 46 -6.41 -6.76 -9.32
C GLN A 46 -7.30 -7.08 -8.12
N HIS A 47 -6.86 -6.76 -6.90
CA HIS A 47 -7.60 -7.08 -5.68
C HIS A 47 -8.34 -5.87 -5.09
N PRO A 48 -9.52 -6.09 -4.49
CA PRO A 48 -10.15 -5.07 -3.66
C PRO A 48 -9.24 -4.77 -2.46
N ILE A 49 -8.91 -3.49 -2.31
CA ILE A 49 -8.02 -2.98 -1.26
C ILE A 49 -8.88 -2.34 -0.19
N GLU A 50 -8.69 -2.77 1.06
CA GLU A 50 -9.34 -2.18 2.22
C GLU A 50 -8.29 -1.84 3.28
N PRO A 51 -7.56 -0.71 3.12
CA PRO A 51 -6.46 -0.34 4.01
C PRO A 51 -6.92 0.01 5.43
N PHE A 52 -8.21 0.21 5.64
CA PHE A 52 -8.79 0.60 6.92
C PHE A 52 -9.22 -0.59 7.77
N ASP A 53 -9.49 -1.73 7.15
CA ASP A 53 -9.91 -2.91 7.86
C ASP A 53 -8.66 -3.71 8.32
N PRO A 54 -8.50 -3.98 9.62
CA PRO A 54 -7.31 -4.65 10.15
C PRO A 54 -7.17 -6.08 9.64
N GLU A 55 -8.28 -6.80 9.41
CA GLU A 55 -8.25 -8.16 8.87
C GLU A 55 -7.85 -8.17 7.39
N TYR A 56 -8.39 -7.23 6.61
CA TYR A 56 -7.99 -7.08 5.21
C TYR A 56 -6.53 -6.65 5.09
N ARG A 57 -6.05 -5.77 5.96
CA ARG A 57 -4.63 -5.39 6.02
C ARG A 57 -3.72 -6.58 6.25
N ALA A 58 -4.03 -7.38 7.25
CA ALA A 58 -3.23 -8.56 7.58
C ALA A 58 -3.17 -9.53 6.39
N ARG A 59 -4.30 -9.75 5.71
CA ARG A 59 -4.36 -10.54 4.48
C ARG A 59 -3.55 -9.90 3.35
N MET A 60 -3.73 -8.61 3.10
CA MET A 60 -3.00 -7.86 2.07
C MET A 60 -1.48 -8.00 2.21
N PHE A 61 -0.95 -7.80 3.43
CA PHE A 61 0.49 -7.95 3.67
C PHE A 61 0.96 -9.39 3.54
N LYS A 62 0.13 -10.36 3.91
CA LYS A 62 0.44 -11.79 3.76
C LYS A 62 0.50 -12.21 2.29
N GLU A 63 -0.44 -11.73 1.47
CA GLU A 63 -0.44 -11.98 0.03
C GLU A 63 0.75 -11.30 -0.65
N ILE A 64 1.06 -10.04 -0.31
CA ILE A 64 2.25 -9.36 -0.82
C ILE A 64 3.53 -10.13 -0.44
N ALA A 65 3.61 -10.64 0.78
CA ALA A 65 4.73 -11.48 1.24
C ALA A 65 4.84 -12.81 0.48
N HIS A 66 3.71 -13.32 -0.02
CA HIS A 66 3.65 -14.56 -0.79
C HIS A 66 4.04 -14.36 -2.26
N ILE A 67 3.66 -13.22 -2.86
CA ILE A 67 3.89 -12.91 -4.28
C ILE A 67 5.30 -12.39 -4.52
N THR A 68 5.84 -11.62 -3.58
CA THR A 68 7.16 -11.00 -3.70
C THR A 68 8.14 -11.70 -2.76
N ASP A 69 8.50 -11.05 -1.67
CA ASP A 69 9.39 -11.57 -0.64
C ASP A 69 8.99 -10.98 0.71
N LYS A 70 9.40 -11.65 1.79
CA LYS A 70 9.18 -11.15 3.16
C LYS A 70 9.75 -9.74 3.36
N GLU A 71 10.91 -9.46 2.78
CA GLU A 71 11.53 -8.12 2.84
C GLU A 71 10.68 -7.07 2.11
N THR A 72 10.13 -7.42 0.95
CA THR A 72 9.24 -6.54 0.18
C THR A 72 7.95 -6.25 0.92
N ALA A 73 7.35 -7.25 1.56
CA ALA A 73 6.13 -7.07 2.34
C ALA A 73 6.33 -6.16 3.55
N ASP A 74 7.49 -6.25 4.21
CA ASP A 74 7.83 -5.39 5.33
C ASP A 74 8.00 -3.93 4.89
N LYS A 75 8.65 -3.72 3.74
CA LYS A 75 8.75 -2.40 3.09
C LYS A 75 7.39 -1.88 2.63
N ALA A 76 6.55 -2.72 2.03
CA ALA A 76 5.20 -2.37 1.61
C ALA A 76 4.32 -1.97 2.81
N ARG A 77 4.49 -2.63 3.96
CA ARG A 77 3.83 -2.26 5.21
C ARG A 77 4.23 -0.87 5.68
N SER A 78 5.53 -0.58 5.68
CA SER A 78 6.06 0.73 6.02
C SER A 78 5.58 1.82 5.05
N LEU A 79 5.55 1.52 3.75
CA LEU A 79 5.00 2.39 2.71
C LEU A 79 3.54 2.73 2.98
N PHE A 80 2.70 1.71 3.19
CA PHE A 80 1.28 1.88 3.42
C PHE A 80 1.03 2.76 4.64
N GLN A 81 1.77 2.52 5.72
CA GLN A 81 1.69 3.34 6.92
C GLN A 81 2.10 4.79 6.64
N GLY A 82 3.14 5.00 5.84
CA GLY A 82 3.58 6.32 5.38
C GLY A 82 2.52 7.04 4.56
N ILE A 83 2.03 6.41 3.48
CA ILE A 83 0.97 6.93 2.62
C ILE A 83 -0.23 7.35 3.47
N ILE A 84 -0.75 6.45 4.30
CA ILE A 84 -1.92 6.71 5.15
C ILE A 84 -1.66 7.88 6.10
N LYS A 85 -0.46 7.97 6.68
CA LYS A 85 -0.02 9.10 7.50
C LYS A 85 0.03 10.41 6.72
N SER A 86 0.57 10.42 5.50
CA SER A 86 0.60 11.61 4.63
C SER A 86 -0.79 12.10 4.25
N TYR A 87 -1.77 11.19 4.17
CA TYR A 87 -3.17 11.53 3.90
C TYR A 87 -3.94 11.96 5.17
N GLY A 88 -3.28 12.08 6.33
CA GLY A 88 -3.89 12.53 7.58
C GLY A 88 -4.83 11.49 8.21
N LEU A 89 -4.63 10.22 7.90
CA LEU A 89 -5.52 9.12 8.29
C LEU A 89 -5.01 8.34 9.51
N GLU A 90 -4.05 8.90 10.25
CA GLU A 90 -3.43 8.24 11.41
C GLU A 90 -4.46 7.80 12.46
N GLY A 91 -5.61 8.49 12.55
CA GLY A 91 -6.71 8.13 13.46
C GLY A 91 -7.63 7.00 12.99
N PHE A 92 -7.38 6.40 11.82
CA PHE A 92 -8.20 5.31 11.26
C PHE A 92 -7.53 3.94 11.35
N PHE A 93 -6.46 3.83 12.14
CA PHE A 93 -5.60 2.64 12.22
C PHE A 93 -5.51 2.05 13.62
#